data_AF-A0A9P5MBY9-F1
#
_entry.id   AF-A0A9P5MBY9-F1
#
_cell.length_a   1.000
_cell.length_b   1.000
_cell.length_c   1.000
_cell.angle_alpha   90.00
_cell.angle_beta   90.00
_cell.angle_gamma   90.00
#
_symmetry.space_group_name_H-M   'P 1'
#
loop_
_entity.id
_entity.type
_entity.pdbx_description
1 polymer ?
#
loop_
_entity_poly.entity_id
_entity_poly.type
_entity_poly.pdbx_seq_one_letter_code
_entity_poly.pdbx_strand_id
1 'polypeptide(L)'
;MLPLTVANNHSAAIPMCGGSNINDWNPNDNTIIDIAASKSCVRIAPDEEQTWHDDTLLPRVRRMRNFTILLDATLFLLSSGGMGADGCGPQGRKIDESCATDPITTPLIYYPTNCTLTRAGLPNSTINCLYHSTALLLADGAVFVAGPNPHADYAPPTRRTLPSTAPDVLPLLLL
;
A
#
# COMPACT_ATOMS: atom_id res chain seq x y z
N MET A 1 -0.94 -2.29 13.30
CA MET A 1 -1.62 -2.94 14.44
C MET A 1 -3.11 -2.73 14.26
N LEU A 2 -3.94 -3.71 14.59
CA LEU A 2 -5.40 -3.58 14.60
C LEU A 2 -5.85 -2.75 15.80
N PRO A 3 -7.03 -2.11 15.73
CA PRO A 3 -7.58 -1.36 16.85
C PRO A 3 -7.72 -2.20 18.12
N LEU A 4 -7.26 -1.64 19.24
CA LEU A 4 -7.40 -2.24 20.57
C LEU A 4 -8.75 -1.84 21.13
N THR A 5 -9.64 -2.82 21.31
CA THR A 5 -11.02 -2.59 21.73
C THR A 5 -11.38 -3.47 22.92
N VAL A 6 -12.43 -3.12 23.64
CA VAL A 6 -12.96 -4.00 24.71
C VAL A 6 -13.43 -5.34 24.12
N ALA A 7 -14.00 -5.32 22.91
CA ALA A 7 -14.54 -6.51 22.25
C ALA A 7 -13.46 -7.56 21.89
N ASN A 8 -12.22 -7.13 21.62
CA ASN A 8 -11.07 -8.02 21.36
C ASN A 8 -10.10 -8.08 22.54
N ASN A 9 -10.53 -7.74 23.75
CA ASN A 9 -9.72 -7.73 24.96
C ASN A 9 -8.38 -6.96 24.81
N HIS A 10 -8.37 -5.90 24.00
CA HIS A 10 -7.17 -5.10 23.68
C HIS A 10 -6.00 -5.93 23.13
N SER A 11 -6.30 -7.01 22.40
CA SER A 11 -5.28 -7.85 21.78
C SER A 11 -4.52 -7.13 20.66
N ALA A 12 -3.19 -7.15 20.74
CA ALA A 12 -2.31 -6.54 19.76
C ALA A 12 -2.09 -7.49 18.57
N ALA A 13 -2.91 -7.34 17.53
CA ALA A 13 -2.73 -8.05 16.27
C ALA A 13 -2.13 -7.15 15.18
N ILE A 14 -1.29 -7.72 14.31
CA ILE A 14 -0.58 -7.00 13.24
C ILE A 14 -0.86 -7.68 11.90
N PRO A 15 -1.70 -7.10 11.03
CA PRO A 15 -1.90 -7.60 9.68
C PRO A 15 -0.74 -7.14 8.78
N MET A 16 -0.35 -8.01 7.86
CA MET A 16 0.65 -7.76 6.84
C MET A 16 0.12 -8.29 5.52
N CYS A 17 0.09 -7.45 4.50
CA CYS A 17 -0.44 -7.82 3.19
C CYS A 17 0.61 -7.59 2.11
N GLY A 18 0.75 -8.63 1.29
CA GLY A 18 1.74 -8.98 0.28
C GLY A 18 3.15 -8.49 0.52
N GLY A 19 3.81 -8.03 -0.55
CA GLY A 19 5.20 -7.58 -0.56
C GLY A 19 5.85 -8.25 -1.74
N SER A 20 7.17 -8.21 -1.84
CA SER A 20 7.90 -9.05 -2.79
C SER A 20 9.02 -9.76 -2.08
N ASN A 21 9.33 -10.96 -2.54
CA ASN A 21 10.47 -11.71 -2.06
C ASN A 21 11.67 -11.43 -2.99
N ILE A 22 12.59 -10.57 -2.55
CA ILE A 22 13.78 -10.19 -3.31
C ILE A 22 14.99 -10.63 -2.49
N ASN A 23 15.60 -11.75 -2.87
CA ASN A 23 16.72 -12.34 -2.13
C ASN A 23 18.07 -11.67 -2.43
N ASP A 24 18.24 -11.16 -3.66
CA ASP A 24 19.49 -10.55 -4.14
C ASP A 24 19.24 -9.08 -4.53
N TRP A 25 19.03 -8.22 -3.53
CA TRP A 25 18.82 -6.79 -3.78
C TRP A 25 20.05 -6.16 -4.41
N ASN A 26 19.97 -5.84 -5.70
CA ASN A 26 20.94 -5.03 -6.39
C ASN A 26 20.23 -3.84 -7.04
N PRO A 27 20.44 -2.60 -6.56
CA PRO A 27 19.75 -1.41 -7.09
C PRO A 27 20.16 -1.06 -8.53
N ASN A 28 21.22 -1.70 -9.04
CA ASN A 28 21.71 -1.59 -10.42
C ASN A 28 21.20 -2.74 -11.31
N ASP A 29 20.54 -3.75 -10.75
CA ASP A 29 19.92 -4.82 -11.52
C ASP A 29 18.49 -4.43 -11.95
N ASN A 30 18.23 -4.56 -13.23
CA ASN A 30 16.93 -4.26 -13.82
C ASN A 30 15.97 -5.44 -13.79
N THR A 31 16.40 -6.65 -13.44
CA THR A 31 15.47 -7.77 -13.29
C THR A 31 14.46 -7.52 -12.18
N ILE A 32 14.78 -6.60 -11.26
CA ILE A 32 13.93 -6.27 -10.12
C ILE A 32 12.56 -5.73 -10.54
N ILE A 33 12.46 -5.02 -11.68
CA ILE A 33 11.19 -4.46 -12.18
C ILE A 33 10.19 -5.53 -12.64
N ASP A 34 10.67 -6.75 -12.92
CA ASP A 34 9.89 -7.88 -13.41
C ASP A 34 9.46 -8.84 -12.28
N ILE A 35 9.76 -8.51 -11.03
CA ILE A 35 9.35 -9.33 -9.88
C ILE A 35 7.92 -8.96 -9.46
N ALA A 36 7.00 -9.91 -9.61
CA ALA A 36 5.63 -9.76 -9.15
C ALA A 36 5.55 -9.71 -7.62
N ALA A 37 4.65 -8.87 -7.12
CA ALA A 37 4.37 -8.85 -5.71
C ALA A 37 3.42 -9.99 -5.30
N SER A 38 3.27 -10.20 -4.00
CA SER A 38 2.44 -11.25 -3.41
C SER A 38 1.00 -10.79 -3.17
N LYS A 39 0.06 -11.74 -3.25
CA LYS A 39 -1.33 -11.59 -2.80
C LYS A 39 -1.55 -12.00 -1.34
N SER A 40 -0.58 -12.67 -0.72
CA SER A 40 -0.71 -13.20 0.65
C SER A 40 -1.06 -12.07 1.63
N CYS A 41 -1.98 -12.32 2.54
CA CYS A 41 -2.19 -11.50 3.72
C CYS A 41 -2.08 -12.42 4.92
N VAL A 42 -1.31 -12.00 5.91
CA VAL A 42 -1.09 -12.76 7.14
C VAL A 42 -1.24 -11.85 8.33
N ARG A 43 -1.55 -12.43 9.48
CA ARG A 43 -1.67 -11.72 10.75
C ARG A 43 -0.94 -12.49 11.84
N ILE A 44 -0.31 -11.75 12.74
CA ILE A 44 0.27 -12.28 13.97
C ILE A 44 -0.31 -11.53 15.16
N ALA A 45 -0.55 -12.22 16.27
CA ALA A 45 -0.97 -11.64 17.55
C ALA A 45 0.00 -12.09 18.65
N PRO A 46 1.18 -11.44 18.77
CA PRO A 46 2.27 -11.94 19.61
C PRO A 46 1.92 -12.12 21.09
N ASP A 47 0.94 -11.36 21.59
CA ASP A 47 0.48 -11.42 22.97
C ASP A 47 -0.46 -12.62 23.23
N GLU A 48 -1.00 -13.25 22.18
CA GLU A 48 -1.86 -14.43 22.25
C GLU A 48 -1.11 -15.70 21.81
N GLU A 49 -0.58 -15.69 20.57
CA GLU A 49 0.10 -16.82 19.97
C GLU A 49 1.21 -16.35 19.00
N GLN A 50 2.34 -17.03 19.02
CA GLN A 50 3.49 -16.73 18.16
C GLN A 50 3.41 -17.42 16.79
N THR A 51 2.20 -17.54 16.24
CA THR A 51 1.95 -18.16 14.94
C THR A 51 1.35 -17.14 13.97
N TRP A 52 1.58 -17.40 12.68
CA TRP A 52 1.01 -16.60 11.60
C TRP A 52 -0.29 -17.24 11.15
N HIS A 53 -1.33 -16.42 11.00
CA HIS A 53 -2.61 -16.83 10.43
C HIS A 53 -2.78 -16.20 9.06
N ASP A 54 -3.24 -16.99 8.09
CA ASP A 54 -3.59 -16.48 6.77
C ASP A 54 -4.94 -15.75 6.83
N ASP A 55 -4.94 -14.51 6.36
CA ASP A 55 -6.14 -13.71 6.11
C ASP A 55 -6.57 -13.86 4.64
N THR A 56 -7.71 -13.25 4.27
CA THR A 56 -8.17 -13.25 2.88
C THR A 56 -7.10 -12.69 1.94
N LEU A 57 -6.82 -13.39 0.85
CA LEU A 57 -5.87 -12.94 -0.17
C LEU A 57 -6.28 -11.60 -0.79
N LEU A 58 -5.29 -10.78 -1.13
CA LEU A 58 -5.54 -9.57 -1.92
C LEU A 58 -6.15 -9.94 -3.29
N PRO A 59 -7.18 -9.20 -3.76
CA PRO A 59 -7.75 -9.41 -5.09
C PRO A 59 -6.70 -9.30 -6.22
N ARG A 60 -5.71 -8.43 -6.02
CA ARG A 60 -4.59 -8.17 -6.93
C ARG A 60 -3.29 -8.11 -6.14
N VAL A 61 -2.18 -8.54 -6.73
CA VAL A 61 -0.82 -8.38 -6.16
C VAL A 61 -0.55 -6.90 -5.91
N ARG A 62 0.13 -6.53 -4.81
CA ARG A 62 0.47 -5.12 -4.49
C ARG A 62 1.82 -5.07 -3.74
N ARG A 63 2.43 -3.91 -3.55
CA ARG A 63 3.61 -3.64 -2.67
C ARG A 63 3.75 -2.15 -2.42
N MET A 64 4.41 -1.67 -1.35
CA MET A 64 4.41 -0.24 -0.93
C MET A 64 3.06 0.27 -0.41
N ARG A 65 2.34 -0.55 0.36
CA ARG A 65 1.05 -0.12 0.88
C ARG A 65 1.23 0.70 2.15
N ASN A 66 0.22 1.51 2.42
CA ASN A 66 0.01 2.17 3.69
C ASN A 66 -1.32 1.66 4.27
N PHE A 67 -1.30 1.19 5.53
CA PHE A 67 -2.52 0.95 6.28
C PHE A 67 -2.85 2.18 7.13
N THR A 68 -4.03 2.74 6.92
CA THR A 68 -4.58 3.83 7.73
C THR A 68 -5.82 3.32 8.46
N ILE A 69 -5.84 3.43 9.79
CA ILE A 69 -7.03 3.07 10.59
C ILE A 69 -8.10 4.15 10.36
N LEU A 70 -9.33 3.72 10.08
CA LEU A 70 -10.50 4.58 9.89
C LEU A 70 -11.29 4.75 11.20
N LEU A 71 -12.24 5.70 11.20
CA LEU A 71 -13.07 6.02 12.37
C LEU A 71 -13.95 4.86 12.84
N ASP A 72 -14.29 3.93 11.94
CA ASP A 72 -15.09 2.73 12.22
C ASP A 72 -14.24 1.50 12.61
N ALA A 73 -12.95 1.72 12.92
CA ALA A 73 -11.98 0.68 13.23
C ALA A 73 -11.65 -0.30 12.08
N THR A 74 -12.11 -0.03 10.85
CA THR A 74 -11.61 -0.70 9.65
C THR A 74 -10.27 -0.10 9.21
N LEU A 75 -9.55 -0.77 8.32
CA LEU A 75 -8.26 -0.30 7.83
C LEU A 75 -8.35 0.00 6.35
N PHE A 76 -8.11 1.25 5.97
CA PHE A 76 -7.87 1.65 4.60
C PHE A 76 -6.48 1.19 4.17
N LEU A 77 -6.43 0.36 3.13
CA LEU A 77 -5.22 -0.09 2.49
C LEU A 77 -5.00 0.74 1.22
N LEU A 78 -4.06 1.68 1.31
CA LEU A 78 -3.58 2.40 0.14
C LEU A 78 -3.01 1.39 -0.85
N SER A 79 -3.51 1.48 -2.07
CA SER A 79 -3.11 0.60 -3.14
C SER A 79 -1.81 1.06 -3.76
N SER A 80 -1.00 0.14 -4.26
CA SER A 80 0.34 0.44 -4.72
C SER A 80 0.88 -0.67 -5.63
N GLY A 81 1.99 -0.41 -6.32
CA GLY A 81 2.48 -1.16 -7.51
C GLY A 81 2.38 -2.68 -7.45
N GLY A 82 2.09 -3.32 -8.58
CA GLY A 82 1.96 -4.78 -8.71
C GLY A 82 3.27 -5.52 -8.93
N MET A 83 4.28 -4.80 -9.41
CA MET A 83 5.56 -5.34 -9.86
C MET A 83 6.71 -4.44 -9.38
N GLY A 84 7.91 -4.98 -9.35
CA GLY A 84 9.10 -4.20 -9.10
C GLY A 84 9.51 -4.16 -7.64
N ALA A 85 10.11 -3.04 -7.21
CA ALA A 85 10.81 -2.82 -5.96
C ALA A 85 10.60 -1.40 -5.37
N ASP A 86 10.83 -1.25 -4.06
CA ASP A 86 10.83 0.05 -3.38
C ASP A 86 12.18 0.70 -3.65
N GLY A 87 12.20 1.84 -4.33
CA GLY A 87 13.44 2.57 -4.60
C GLY A 87 13.38 3.42 -5.84
N CYS A 88 14.41 4.22 -6.01
CA CYS A 88 14.64 5.08 -7.16
C CYS A 88 16.07 4.92 -7.70
N GLY A 89 16.36 5.47 -8.88
CA GLY A 89 17.75 5.65 -9.31
C GLY A 89 17.93 6.03 -10.78
N PRO A 90 19.13 6.50 -11.14
CA PRO A 90 19.44 7.00 -12.46
C PRO A 90 19.35 5.91 -13.54
N GLN A 91 19.24 6.40 -14.78
CA GLN A 91 18.78 5.63 -15.94
C GLN A 91 19.59 4.37 -16.21
N GLY A 92 18.83 3.27 -16.34
CA GLY A 92 19.34 1.97 -16.72
C GLY A 92 18.28 0.90 -17.01
N ARG A 93 16.98 1.25 -17.18
CA ARG A 93 15.75 0.41 -17.32
C ARG A 93 14.74 0.45 -16.13
N LYS A 94 14.72 1.55 -15.37
CA LYS A 94 13.61 1.92 -14.46
C LYS A 94 12.57 2.76 -15.21
N ILE A 95 11.28 2.68 -14.85
CA ILE A 95 10.24 3.54 -15.44
C ILE A 95 10.21 4.83 -14.63
N ASP A 96 10.59 5.96 -15.22
CA ASP A 96 10.58 7.25 -14.52
C ASP A 96 11.43 7.27 -13.24
N GLU A 97 12.61 6.65 -13.28
CA GLU A 97 13.49 6.39 -12.11
C GLU A 97 12.91 5.44 -11.05
N SER A 98 11.65 5.01 -11.19
CA SER A 98 10.98 4.06 -10.28
C SER A 98 11.48 2.63 -10.48
N CYS A 99 11.85 1.98 -9.37
CA CYS A 99 12.07 0.54 -9.31
C CYS A 99 10.75 -0.27 -9.34
N ALA A 100 9.60 0.41 -9.21
CA ALA A 100 8.29 -0.21 -9.22
C ALA A 100 7.51 0.12 -10.50
N THR A 101 6.73 -0.86 -10.96
CA THR A 101 5.88 -0.73 -12.14
C THR A 101 4.47 -1.24 -11.83
N ASP A 102 3.59 -1.20 -12.82
CA ASP A 102 2.20 -1.65 -12.70
C ASP A 102 1.42 -0.95 -11.58
N PRO A 103 1.22 0.38 -11.65
CA PRO A 103 0.56 1.13 -10.60
C PRO A 103 -0.88 0.64 -10.37
N ILE A 104 -1.27 0.58 -9.10
CA ILE A 104 -2.58 0.10 -8.68
C ILE A 104 -3.26 1.23 -7.94
N THR A 105 -4.24 1.85 -8.57
CA THR A 105 -4.94 3.05 -8.06
C THR A 105 -6.17 2.72 -7.24
N THR A 106 -6.32 1.48 -6.81
CA THR A 106 -7.60 0.92 -6.38
C THR A 106 -7.53 0.50 -4.92
N PRO A 107 -7.82 1.38 -3.95
CA PRO A 107 -7.69 1.07 -2.53
C PRO A 107 -8.63 -0.06 -2.08
N LEU A 108 -8.37 -0.58 -0.88
CA LEU A 108 -9.21 -1.59 -0.24
C LEU A 108 -9.52 -1.18 1.20
N ILE A 109 -10.64 -1.65 1.73
CA ILE A 109 -10.91 -1.69 3.17
C ILE A 109 -10.64 -3.11 3.66
N TYR A 110 -9.82 -3.24 4.71
CA TYR A 110 -9.65 -4.46 5.48
C TYR A 110 -10.57 -4.42 6.70
N TYR A 111 -11.37 -5.47 6.87
CA TYR A 111 -12.27 -5.66 8.02
C TYR A 111 -11.63 -6.60 9.04
N PRO A 112 -11.21 -6.10 10.22
CA PRO A 112 -10.60 -6.93 11.26
C PRO A 112 -11.52 -8.04 11.79
N THR A 113 -12.83 -7.81 11.77
CA THR A 113 -13.83 -8.70 12.38
C THR A 113 -13.94 -10.05 11.67
N ASN A 114 -13.65 -10.08 10.37
CA ASN A 114 -13.74 -11.29 9.55
C ASN A 114 -12.52 -11.51 8.66
N CYS A 115 -11.47 -10.71 8.83
CA CYS A 115 -10.20 -10.80 8.08
C CYS A 115 -10.41 -10.75 6.54
N THR A 116 -11.38 -9.94 6.08
CA THR A 116 -11.72 -9.77 4.65
C THR A 116 -11.30 -8.41 4.11
N LEU A 117 -11.18 -8.33 2.77
CA LEU A 117 -10.84 -7.12 2.04
C LEU A 117 -11.91 -6.81 0.99
N THR A 118 -12.34 -5.55 0.89
CA THR A 118 -13.28 -5.11 -0.16
C THR A 118 -12.84 -3.81 -0.81
N ARG A 119 -13.33 -3.57 -2.02
CA ARG A 119 -13.27 -2.28 -2.70
C ARG A 119 -14.63 -1.56 -2.74
N ALA A 120 -15.69 -2.22 -2.31
CA ALA A 120 -17.04 -1.69 -2.45
C ALA A 120 -17.13 -0.26 -1.88
N GLY A 121 -17.67 0.67 -2.67
CA GLY A 121 -17.83 2.07 -2.29
C GLY A 121 -16.58 2.95 -2.36
N LEU A 122 -15.40 2.41 -2.71
CA LEU A 122 -14.16 3.19 -2.78
C LEU A 122 -13.90 3.80 -4.17
N PRO A 123 -13.62 5.11 -4.25
CA PRO A 123 -13.13 5.72 -5.49
C PRO A 123 -11.72 5.24 -5.83
N ASN A 124 -11.33 5.44 -7.09
CA ASN A 124 -9.94 5.24 -7.51
C ASN A 124 -9.13 6.46 -7.11
N SER A 125 -7.89 6.23 -6.68
CA SER A 125 -6.88 7.28 -6.60
C SER A 125 -6.59 7.82 -8.00
N THR A 126 -6.50 9.13 -8.13
CA THR A 126 -6.00 9.82 -9.32
C THR A 126 -4.47 9.85 -9.37
N ILE A 127 -3.81 9.50 -8.25
CA ILE A 127 -2.36 9.37 -8.10
C ILE A 127 -1.93 7.91 -8.23
N ASN A 128 -0.81 7.67 -8.92
CA ASN A 128 -0.11 6.39 -8.92
C ASN A 128 0.69 6.18 -7.63
N CYS A 129 0.07 5.64 -6.59
CA CYS A 129 0.70 5.46 -5.28
C CYS A 129 1.84 4.42 -5.29
N LEU A 130 3.06 4.86 -5.59
CA LEU A 130 4.29 4.05 -5.65
C LEU A 130 5.24 4.44 -4.50
N TYR A 131 6.55 4.28 -4.70
CA TYR A 131 7.56 4.61 -3.71
C TYR A 131 7.43 6.06 -3.23
N HIS A 132 7.52 6.26 -1.91
CA HIS A 132 7.21 7.53 -1.21
C HIS A 132 5.75 7.99 -1.29
N SER A 133 4.79 7.08 -1.51
CA SER A 133 3.38 7.38 -1.26
C SER A 133 2.99 7.17 0.20
N THR A 134 1.99 7.91 0.65
CA THR A 134 1.43 7.79 2.00
C THR A 134 -0.06 8.06 2.00
N ALA A 135 -0.75 7.56 3.02
CA ALA A 135 -2.13 7.86 3.32
C ALA A 135 -2.26 8.29 4.79
N LEU A 136 -3.19 9.22 5.05
CA LEU A 136 -3.48 9.73 6.39
C LEU A 136 -4.98 9.99 6.53
N LEU A 137 -5.56 9.61 7.67
CA LEU A 137 -6.94 9.95 8.03
C LEU A 137 -7.03 11.43 8.41
N LEU A 138 -7.98 12.15 7.80
CA LEU A 138 -8.32 13.53 8.13
C LEU A 138 -9.40 13.59 9.22
N ALA A 139 -9.51 14.73 9.88
CA ALA A 139 -10.44 14.93 10.99
C ALA A 139 -11.93 14.83 10.58
N ASP A 140 -12.23 15.03 9.30
CA ASP A 140 -13.57 14.88 8.72
C ASP A 140 -13.88 13.44 8.26
N GLY A 141 -12.95 12.50 8.47
CA GLY A 141 -13.09 11.09 8.08
C GLY A 141 -12.63 10.76 6.67
N ALA A 142 -12.23 11.76 5.86
CA ALA A 142 -11.63 11.50 4.56
C ALA A 142 -10.20 10.94 4.70
N VAL A 143 -9.69 10.29 3.65
CA VAL A 143 -8.28 9.87 3.59
C VAL A 143 -7.53 10.73 2.60
N PHE A 144 -6.51 11.42 3.10
CA PHE A 144 -5.55 12.17 2.31
C PHE A 144 -4.47 11.23 1.78
N VAL A 145 -4.25 11.25 0.47
CA VAL A 145 -3.26 10.45 -0.24
C VAL A 145 -2.26 11.38 -0.91
N ALA A 146 -0.97 11.13 -0.70
CA ALA A 146 0.10 11.94 -1.27
C ALA A 146 1.25 11.09 -1.80
N GLY A 147 2.13 11.74 -2.58
CA GLY A 147 3.21 11.10 -3.33
C GLY A 147 2.77 10.73 -4.75
N PRO A 148 3.44 9.78 -5.41
CA PRO A 148 4.78 9.26 -5.08
C PRO A 148 5.86 10.30 -5.43
N ASN A 149 7.10 10.00 -5.06
CA ASN A 149 8.28 10.67 -5.61
C ASN A 149 9.39 9.63 -5.82
N PRO A 150 9.30 8.80 -6.88
CA PRO A 150 10.23 7.72 -7.12
C PRO A 150 11.51 8.20 -7.85
N HIS A 151 11.98 9.40 -7.52
CA HIS A 151 13.13 10.04 -8.16
C HIS A 151 14.27 10.21 -7.15
N ALA A 152 15.50 10.12 -7.65
CA ALA A 152 16.69 10.31 -6.82
C ALA A 152 16.89 11.77 -6.40
N ASP A 153 16.40 12.70 -7.23
CA ASP A 153 16.43 14.15 -7.00
C ASP A 153 15.11 14.77 -7.48
N TYR A 154 14.94 16.08 -7.31
CA TYR A 154 13.80 16.81 -7.84
C TYR A 154 13.69 16.65 -9.37
N ALA A 155 12.64 15.97 -9.82
CA ALA A 155 12.27 15.91 -11.23
C ALA A 155 11.18 16.96 -11.53
N PRO A 156 11.37 17.91 -12.47
CA PRO A 156 10.29 18.81 -12.88
C PRO A 156 9.16 18.04 -13.59
N PRO A 157 7.91 18.57 -13.64
CA PRO A 157 6.77 17.88 -14.26
C PRO A 157 7.01 17.39 -15.69
N THR A 158 7.86 18.10 -16.46
CA THR A 158 8.24 17.74 -17.83
C THR A 158 9.12 16.49 -17.94
N ARG A 159 9.73 16.04 -16.84
CA ARG A 159 10.52 14.79 -16.78
C ARG A 159 9.75 13.61 -16.21
N ARG A 160 8.52 13.81 -15.72
CA ARG A 160 7.70 12.76 -15.10
C ARG A 160 6.84 12.09 -16.17
N THR A 161 6.98 10.79 -16.34
CA THR A 161 6.08 9.98 -17.19
C THR A 161 4.97 9.32 -16.39
N LEU A 162 5.19 9.12 -15.08
CA LEU A 162 4.14 8.80 -14.12
C LEU A 162 3.56 10.12 -13.60
N PRO A 163 2.24 10.37 -13.75
CA PRO A 163 1.63 11.58 -13.21
C PRO A 163 1.75 11.58 -11.69
N SER A 164 2.62 12.42 -11.15
CA SER A 164 2.54 12.91 -9.78
C SER A 164 1.52 14.05 -9.78
N THR A 165 0.24 13.71 -9.75
CA THR A 165 -0.80 14.71 -9.58
C THR A 165 -0.68 15.37 -8.20
N ALA A 166 -1.34 16.52 -8.03
CA ALA A 166 -1.51 17.12 -6.70
C ALA A 166 -2.07 16.07 -5.72
N PRO A 167 -1.81 16.20 -4.41
CA PRO A 167 -2.35 15.28 -3.42
C PRO A 167 -3.85 15.02 -3.61
N ASP A 168 -4.26 13.78 -3.42
CA ASP A 168 -5.63 13.33 -3.63
C ASP A 168 -6.34 13.25 -2.28
N VAL A 169 -7.60 13.66 -2.24
CA VAL A 169 -8.46 13.51 -1.07
C VAL A 169 -9.55 12.55 -1.48
N LEU A 170 -9.50 11.34 -0.92
CA LEU A 170 -10.52 10.34 -1.16
C LEU A 170 -11.62 10.54 -0.09
N PRO A 171 -12.78 11.13 -0.45
CA PRO A 171 -13.91 11.15 0.45
C PRO A 171 -14.36 9.70 0.61
N LEU A 172 -14.13 9.15 1.79
CA LEU A 172 -14.79 7.92 2.19
C LEU A 172 -16.22 8.34 2.52
N LEU A 173 -17.17 8.03 1.64
CA LEU A 173 -18.56 7.98 2.08
C LEU A 173 -18.60 6.86 3.13
N LEU A 174 -18.56 7.26 4.40
CA LEU A 174 -18.99 6.41 5.50
C LEU A 174 -20.42 5.97 5.16
N LEU A 175 -20.55 4.71 4.72
CA LEU A 175 -21.84 4.06 4.47
C LEU A 175 -22.53 3.75 5.80
#